data_AF-A0A1G5VM58-F1
#
_entry.id   AF-A0A1G5VM58-F1
#
_cell.length_a   1.000
_cell.length_b   1.000
_cell.length_c   1.000
_cell.angle_alpha   90.00
_cell.angle_beta   90.00
_cell.angle_gamma   90.00
#
_symmetry.space_group_name_H-M   'P 1'
#
loop_
_entity.id
_entity.type
_entity.pdbx_description
1 polymer ?
#
loop_
_entity_poly.entity_id
_entity_poly.type
_entity_poly.pdbx_seq_one_letter_code
_entity_poly.pdbx_strand_id
1 'polypeptide(L)'
;MKSDLYELWGDTVNGRHLIYAMAIGAVVSLGSFFLAKHLLVGWVDNVQMAKAYAMLVGIVGCLVGGAISAKLFKPKRNVVEHQADPAWRAKVLAELQEEFADLGNLSDLPAKALAELHEMDLYEVFADYETNLTRAANAQKDATVAPVAPIRANGGRS
;
A
#
# COMPACT_ATOMS: atom_id res chain seq x y z
N MET A 1 2.14 -24.76 11.01
CA MET A 1 2.88 -24.88 9.74
C MET A 1 3.02 -23.48 9.16
N LYS A 2 4.25 -23.00 8.94
CA LYS A 2 4.54 -21.62 8.50
C LYS A 2 3.98 -21.37 7.10
N SER A 3 3.40 -20.20 6.89
CA SER A 3 3.02 -19.73 5.55
C SER A 3 4.28 -19.14 4.90
N ASP A 4 4.88 -19.87 3.98
CA ASP A 4 5.95 -19.31 3.14
C ASP A 4 5.33 -18.35 2.12
N LEU A 5 5.75 -17.09 2.20
CA LEU A 5 5.40 -16.01 1.28
C LEU A 5 6.51 -15.95 0.22
N TYR A 6 6.10 -15.89 -1.05
CA TYR A 6 6.98 -15.80 -2.21
C TYR A 6 6.66 -14.52 -2.98
N GLU A 7 7.70 -13.82 -3.41
CA GLU A 7 7.55 -12.65 -4.28
C GLU A 7 7.51 -13.10 -5.74
N LEU A 8 6.39 -12.84 -6.41
CA LEU A 8 6.18 -13.12 -7.83
C LEU A 8 5.71 -11.86 -8.51
N TRP A 9 6.48 -11.39 -9.49
CA TRP A 9 6.16 -10.18 -10.27
C TRP A 9 5.85 -8.96 -9.38
N GLY A 10 6.64 -8.75 -8.33
CA GLY A 10 6.46 -7.64 -7.39
C GLY A 10 5.22 -7.74 -6.49
N ASP A 11 4.51 -8.87 -6.49
CA ASP A 11 3.43 -9.16 -5.54
C ASP A 11 3.81 -10.31 -4.61
N THR A 12 3.36 -10.25 -3.37
CA THR A 12 3.67 -11.27 -2.36
C THR A 12 2.54 -12.28 -2.29
N VAL A 13 2.82 -13.48 -2.79
CA VAL A 13 1.87 -14.59 -2.86
C VAL A 13 2.19 -15.65 -1.80
N ASN A 14 1.14 -16.24 -1.23
CA ASN A 14 1.29 -17.38 -0.34
C ASN A 14 1.55 -18.65 -1.16
N GLY A 15 2.68 -19.33 -0.93
CA GLY A 15 3.12 -20.48 -1.74
C GLY A 15 2.11 -21.61 -1.79
N ARG A 16 1.33 -21.82 -0.72
CA ARG A 16 0.30 -22.88 -0.69
C ARG A 16 -0.87 -22.57 -1.61
N HIS A 17 -1.31 -21.31 -1.65
CA HIS A 17 -2.37 -20.88 -2.56
C HIS A 17 -1.91 -20.91 -4.02
N LEU A 18 -0.64 -20.59 -4.28
CA LEU A 18 -0.03 -20.70 -5.61
C LEU A 18 -0.04 -22.14 -6.13
N ILE A 19 0.43 -23.09 -5.31
CA ILE A 19 0.46 -24.51 -5.67
C ILE A 19 -0.96 -25.01 -5.94
N TYR A 20 -1.95 -24.63 -5.11
CA TYR A 20 -3.34 -25.01 -5.36
C TYR A 20 -3.90 -24.40 -6.65
N ALA A 21 -3.61 -23.14 -6.96
CA ALA A 21 -4.02 -22.52 -8.21
C ALA A 21 -3.44 -23.25 -9.43
N MET A 22 -2.15 -23.59 -9.39
CA MET A 22 -1.49 -24.34 -10.46
C MET A 22 -2.10 -25.74 -10.62
N ALA A 23 -2.34 -26.44 -9.52
CA ALA A 23 -2.96 -27.76 -9.54
C ALA A 23 -4.39 -27.72 -10.10
N ILE A 24 -5.21 -26.75 -9.69
CA ILE A 24 -6.57 -26.57 -10.20
C ILE A 24 -6.53 -26.26 -11.70
N GLY A 25 -5.66 -25.34 -12.13
CA GLY A 25 -5.49 -25.01 -13.55
C GLY A 25 -5.11 -26.23 -14.38
N ALA A 26 -4.13 -27.02 -13.92
CA ALA A 26 -3.71 -28.23 -14.60
C ALA A 26 -4.84 -29.27 -14.68
N VAL A 27 -5.55 -29.54 -13.57
CA VAL A 27 -6.63 -30.53 -13.53
C VAL A 27 -7.80 -30.12 -14.42
N VAL A 28 -8.21 -28.85 -14.38
CA VAL A 28 -9.34 -28.36 -15.19
C VAL A 28 -8.96 -28.32 -16.68
N SER A 29 -7.75 -27.86 -17.02
CA SER A 29 -7.26 -27.84 -18.40
C SER A 29 -7.16 -29.24 -19.00
N LEU A 30 -6.42 -30.14 -18.34
CA LEU A 30 -6.24 -31.51 -18.84
C LEU A 30 -7.57 -32.26 -18.83
N GLY A 31 -8.38 -32.10 -17.78
CA GLY A 31 -9.70 -32.71 -17.69
C GLY A 31 -10.61 -32.30 -18.84
N SER A 32 -10.68 -31.00 -19.15
CA SER A 32 -11.48 -30.50 -20.27
C SER A 32 -10.97 -31.01 -21.62
N PHE A 33 -9.66 -31.09 -21.83
CA PHE A 33 -9.06 -31.61 -23.06
C PHE A 33 -9.37 -33.10 -23.25
N PHE A 34 -9.16 -33.93 -22.21
CA PHE A 34 -9.43 -35.36 -22.30
C PHE A 34 -10.91 -35.66 -22.48
N LEU A 35 -11.77 -34.94 -21.77
CA LEU A 35 -13.22 -35.07 -21.91
C LEU A 35 -13.68 -34.70 -23.32
N ALA A 36 -13.20 -33.56 -23.83
CA ALA A 36 -13.49 -33.12 -25.19
C ALA A 36 -12.99 -34.10 -26.23
N LYS A 37 -11.74 -34.59 -26.10
CA LYS A 37 -11.18 -35.59 -27.01
C LYS A 37 -12.01 -36.87 -27.02
N HIS A 38 -12.43 -37.36 -25.85
CA HIS A 38 -13.21 -38.58 -25.75
C HIS A 38 -14.59 -38.44 -26.41
N LEU A 39 -15.27 -37.31 -26.19
CA LEU A 39 -16.57 -37.03 -26.80
C LEU A 39 -16.46 -36.77 -28.32
N LEU A 40 -15.50 -35.96 -28.76
CA LEU A 40 -15.33 -35.58 -30.17
C LEU A 40 -14.84 -36.72 -31.05
N VAL A 41 -14.00 -37.63 -30.55
CA VAL A 41 -13.57 -38.81 -31.32
C VAL A 41 -14.74 -39.77 -31.58
N GLY A 42 -15.76 -39.80 -30.73
CA GLY A 42 -16.99 -40.57 -30.96
C GLY A 42 -18.01 -39.87 -31.87
N TRP A 43 -17.83 -38.58 -32.16
CA TRP A 43 -18.82 -37.75 -32.86
C TRP A 43 -18.36 -37.19 -34.21
N VAL A 44 -17.05 -37.15 -34.45
CA VAL A 44 -16.45 -36.57 -35.65
C VAL A 44 -15.71 -37.66 -36.43
N ASP A 45 -16.11 -37.87 -37.69
CA ASP A 45 -15.53 -38.89 -38.58
C ASP A 45 -14.01 -38.69 -38.84
N ASN A 46 -13.52 -37.46 -38.70
CA ASN A 46 -12.11 -37.12 -38.90
C ASN A 46 -11.38 -36.85 -37.57
N VAL A 47 -10.50 -37.79 -37.21
CA VAL A 47 -9.67 -37.76 -35.98
C VAL A 47 -8.79 -36.50 -35.89
N GLN A 48 -8.31 -35.98 -37.02
CA GLN A 48 -7.46 -34.78 -37.06
C GLN A 48 -8.26 -33.53 -36.62
N MET A 49 -9.50 -33.41 -37.08
CA MET A 49 -10.40 -32.31 -36.73
C MET A 49 -10.88 -32.44 -35.28
N ALA A 50 -11.23 -33.65 -34.84
CA ALA A 50 -11.57 -33.91 -33.44
C ALA A 50 -10.47 -33.45 -32.46
N LYS A 51 -9.20 -33.67 -32.82
CA LYS A 51 -8.06 -33.24 -32.01
C LYS A 51 -7.89 -31.72 -31.96
N ALA A 52 -8.13 -31.02 -33.07
CA ALA A 52 -8.06 -29.56 -33.13
C ALA A 52 -9.16 -28.92 -32.26
N TYR A 53 -10.40 -29.43 -32.34
CA TYR A 53 -11.49 -28.98 -31.48
C TYR A 53 -11.25 -29.29 -30.00
N ALA A 54 -10.67 -30.46 -29.69
CA ALA A 54 -10.30 -30.79 -28.31
C ALA A 54 -9.26 -29.81 -27.74
N MET A 55 -8.28 -29.36 -28.53
CA MET A 55 -7.33 -28.33 -28.10
C MET A 55 -8.02 -27.00 -27.79
N LEU A 56 -8.97 -26.55 -28.62
CA LEU A 56 -9.76 -25.34 -28.35
C LEU A 56 -10.54 -25.46 -27.03
N VAL A 57 -11.17 -26.61 -26.78
CA VAL A 57 -11.88 -26.86 -25.51
C VAL A 57 -10.90 -26.86 -24.33
N GLY A 58 -9.68 -27.39 -24.50
CA GLY A 58 -8.61 -27.30 -23.50
C GLY A 58 -8.23 -25.87 -23.12
N ILE A 59 -8.17 -24.96 -24.11
CA ILE A 59 -7.92 -23.52 -23.86
C ILE A 59 -9.07 -22.89 -23.09
N VAL A 60 -10.32 -23.21 -23.45
CA VAL A 60 -11.50 -22.76 -22.69
C VAL A 60 -11.46 -23.30 -21.25
N GLY A 61 -11.03 -24.55 -21.06
CA GLY A 61 -10.80 -25.13 -19.75
C GLY A 61 -9.76 -24.38 -18.93
N CYS A 62 -8.64 -23.94 -19.54
CA CYS A 62 -7.67 -23.07 -18.87
C CYS A 62 -8.30 -21.76 -18.38
N LEU A 63 -9.12 -21.10 -19.20
CA LEU A 63 -9.80 -19.86 -18.82
C LEU A 63 -10.73 -20.07 -17.63
N VAL A 64 -11.50 -21.16 -17.64
CA VAL A 64 -12.38 -21.54 -16.52
C VAL A 64 -11.57 -21.87 -15.27
N GLY A 65 -10.47 -22.61 -15.39
CA GLY A 65 -9.56 -22.91 -14.27
C GLY A 65 -8.95 -21.65 -13.66
N GLY A 66 -8.56 -20.69 -14.50
CA GLY A 66 -8.11 -19.36 -14.07
C GLY A 66 -9.21 -18.58 -13.34
N ALA A 67 -10.43 -18.57 -13.88
CA ALA A 67 -11.57 -17.90 -13.24
C ALA A 67 -11.96 -18.53 -11.89
N ILE A 68 -11.90 -19.86 -11.78
CA ILE A 68 -12.11 -20.59 -10.51
C ILE A 68 -11.03 -20.20 -9.50
N SER A 69 -9.76 -20.20 -9.93
CA SER A 69 -8.64 -19.84 -9.07
C SER A 69 -8.75 -18.38 -8.59
N ALA A 70 -9.13 -17.45 -9.47
CA ALA A 70 -9.35 -16.06 -9.12
C ALA A 70 -10.53 -15.85 -8.14
N LYS A 71 -11.60 -16.65 -8.27
CA LYS A 71 -12.72 -16.61 -7.31
C LYS A 71 -12.36 -17.23 -5.96
N LEU A 72 -11.59 -18.31 -5.96
CA LEU A 72 -11.22 -19.04 -4.74
C LEU A 72 -10.16 -18.28 -3.93
N PHE A 73 -9.22 -17.63 -4.61
CA PHE A 73 -8.18 -16.81 -4.01
C PHE A 73 -8.53 -15.34 -4.18
N LYS A 74 -9.52 -14.88 -3.40
CA LYS A 74 -9.91 -13.45 -3.39
C LYS A 74 -8.67 -12.56 -3.22
N PRO A 75 -8.58 -11.41 -3.92
CA PRO A 75 -7.49 -10.47 -3.75
C PRO A 75 -7.39 -10.08 -2.27
N LYS A 76 -6.32 -10.51 -1.60
CA LYS A 76 -6.08 -10.19 -0.18
C LYS A 76 -5.53 -8.77 0.02
N ARG A 77 -5.30 -8.05 -1.08
CA ARG A 77 -4.78 -6.69 -1.07
C ARG A 77 -5.90 -5.71 -0.73
N ASN A 78 -6.01 -5.36 0.55
CA ASN A 78 -6.61 -4.07 0.91
C ASN A 78 -5.55 -3.02 0.54
N VAL A 79 -5.63 -2.47 -0.67
CA VAL A 79 -4.85 -1.28 -1.03
C VAL A 79 -5.48 -0.15 -0.24
N VAL A 80 -5.04 0.01 1.00
CA VAL A 80 -5.32 1.21 1.77
C VAL A 80 -4.38 2.29 1.25
N GLU A 81 -4.59 2.74 0.01
CA GLU A 81 -4.09 4.03 -0.44
C GLU A 81 -5.05 5.10 0.06
N HIS A 82 -5.30 5.16 1.37
CA HIS A 82 -6.12 6.22 1.94
C HIS A 82 -5.53 6.65 3.28
N GLN A 83 -5.05 7.88 3.24
CA GLN A 83 -4.72 8.77 4.35
C GLN A 83 -3.46 8.35 5.10
N ALA A 84 -2.30 8.84 4.64
CA ALA A 84 -1.25 9.19 5.56
C ALA A 84 -1.87 10.12 6.61
N ASP A 85 -2.24 9.54 7.75
CA ASP A 85 -2.81 10.21 8.91
C ASP A 85 -2.06 11.54 9.11
N PRO A 86 -2.75 12.70 9.15
CA PRO A 86 -2.10 13.98 9.38
C PRO A 86 -1.12 13.94 10.56
N ALA A 87 -1.42 13.14 11.59
CA ALA A 87 -0.54 12.93 12.73
C ALA A 87 0.74 12.15 12.38
N TRP A 88 0.66 11.17 11.48
CA TRP A 88 1.83 10.43 11.00
C TRP A 88 2.75 11.31 10.14
N ARG A 89 2.17 12.14 9.26
CA ARG A 89 2.93 13.11 8.46
C ARG A 89 3.66 14.14 9.33
N ALA A 90 2.98 14.67 10.35
CA ALA A 90 3.60 15.56 11.32
C ALA A 90 4.73 14.89 12.12
N LYS A 91 4.61 13.59 12.44
CA LYS A 91 5.65 12.82 13.12
C LYS A 91 6.90 12.63 12.25
N VAL A 92 6.73 12.34 10.97
CA VAL A 92 7.85 12.22 10.02
C VAL A 92 8.58 13.55 9.86
N LEU A 93 7.87 14.68 9.82
CA LEU A 93 8.50 16.01 9.78
C LEU A 93 9.32 16.30 11.05
N ALA A 94 8.82 15.90 12.22
CA ALA A 94 9.55 16.04 13.47
C ALA A 94 10.82 15.16 13.51
N GLU A 95 10.73 13.92 13.03
CA GLU A 95 11.89 13.01 12.90
C GLU A 95 12.93 13.57 11.92
N LEU A 96 12.50 14.14 10.79
CA LEU A 96 13.40 14.77 9.82
C LEU A 96 14.10 16.01 10.39
N GLN A 97 13.44 16.80 11.25
CA GLN A 97 14.07 17.95 11.92
C GLN A 97 15.14 17.50 12.93
N GLU A 98 14.90 16.37 13.60
CA GLU A 98 15.86 15.80 14.54
C GLU A 98 17.12 15.30 13.82
N GLU A 99 16.98 14.74 12.61
CA GLU A 99 18.09 14.16 11.86
C GLU A 99 18.86 15.16 10.99
N PHE A 100 18.17 16.13 10.36
CA PHE A 100 18.76 17.08 9.39
C PHE A 100 18.86 18.53 9.89
N ALA A 101 18.59 18.78 11.17
CA ALA A 101 18.48 20.11 11.76
C ALA A 101 17.34 20.93 11.13
N ASP A 102 17.55 22.22 10.81
CA ASP A 102 16.48 23.12 10.38
C ASP A 102 15.98 22.80 8.96
N LEU A 103 14.65 22.60 8.81
CA LEU A 103 14.02 22.40 7.51
C LEU A 103 13.87 23.71 6.70
N GLY A 104 14.13 24.87 7.32
CA GLY A 104 13.99 26.19 6.70
C GLY A 104 12.53 26.63 6.57
N ASN A 105 12.31 27.87 6.08
CA ASN A 105 10.97 28.42 5.92
C ASN A 105 10.46 28.26 4.49
N LEU A 106 9.14 28.10 4.32
CA LEU A 106 8.52 28.10 2.99
C LEU A 106 8.78 29.41 2.21
N SER A 107 9.03 30.50 2.94
CA SER A 107 9.31 31.84 2.40
C SER A 107 10.65 31.93 1.65
N ASP A 108 11.59 31.03 1.95
CA ASP A 108 12.93 31.02 1.36
C ASP A 108 13.01 30.13 0.09
N LEU A 109 11.93 29.42 -0.24
CA LEU A 109 11.88 28.53 -1.39
C LEU A 109 11.67 29.29 -2.72
N PRO A 110 12.35 28.90 -3.80
CA PRO A 110 12.09 29.46 -5.12
C PRO A 110 10.68 29.08 -5.59
N ALA A 111 10.04 29.96 -6.37
CA ALA A 111 8.66 29.79 -6.84
C ALA A 111 8.39 28.46 -7.56
N LYS A 112 9.42 27.88 -8.20
CA LYS A 112 9.33 26.56 -8.83
C LYS A 112 9.15 25.42 -7.81
N ALA A 113 9.89 25.45 -6.69
CA ALA A 113 9.80 24.43 -5.65
C ALA A 113 8.48 24.54 -4.87
N LEU A 114 7.94 25.75 -4.71
CA LEU A 114 6.60 25.95 -4.16
C LEU A 114 5.51 25.34 -5.05
N ALA A 115 5.62 25.48 -6.36
CA ALA A 115 4.69 24.85 -7.30
C ALA A 115 4.75 23.32 -7.21
N GLU A 116 5.95 22.73 -7.15
CA GLU A 116 6.12 21.28 -6.97
C GLU A 116 5.52 20.79 -5.63
N LEU A 117 5.68 21.55 -4.55
CA LEU A 117 5.06 21.23 -3.24
C LEU A 117 3.53 21.27 -3.27
N HIS A 118 2.93 22.18 -4.04
CA HIS A 118 1.49 22.24 -4.24
C HIS A 118 1.00 21.07 -5.10
N GLU A 119 1.73 20.69 -6.15
CA GLU A 119 1.39 19.53 -6.98
C GLU A 119 1.44 18.20 -6.23
N MET A 120 2.31 18.11 -5.21
CA MET A 120 2.46 16.93 -4.36
C MET A 120 1.56 16.92 -3.10
N ASP A 121 0.69 17.92 -2.93
CA ASP A 121 -0.16 18.09 -1.73
C ASP A 121 0.63 18.13 -0.41
N LEU A 122 1.86 18.63 -0.47
CA LEU A 122 2.78 18.73 0.67
C LEU A 122 2.79 20.14 1.27
N TYR A 123 2.43 21.16 0.50
CA TYR A 123 2.47 22.56 0.94
C TYR A 123 1.75 22.78 2.27
N GLU A 124 0.50 22.31 2.38
CA GLU A 124 -0.33 22.50 3.58
C GLU A 124 0.30 21.82 4.82
N VAL A 125 0.96 20.68 4.62
CA VAL A 125 1.62 19.93 5.71
C VAL A 125 2.79 20.74 6.29
N PHE A 126 3.61 21.35 5.43
CA PHE A 126 4.73 22.18 5.85
C PHE A 126 4.27 23.53 6.41
N ALA A 127 3.23 24.14 5.84
CA ALA A 127 2.66 25.39 6.35
C ALA A 127 2.04 25.23 7.76
N ASP A 128 1.31 24.13 7.99
CA ASP A 128 0.79 23.77 9.31
C ASP A 128 1.93 23.53 10.30
N TYR A 129 3.02 22.89 9.86
CA TYR A 129 4.20 22.64 10.69
C TYR A 129 4.88 23.95 11.15
N GLU A 130 5.14 24.88 10.23
CA GLU A 130 5.77 26.18 10.52
C GLU A 130 4.89 27.03 11.45
N THR A 131 3.56 27.00 11.25
CA THR A 131 2.59 27.69 12.11
C THR A 131 2.62 27.14 13.54
N ASN A 132 2.70 25.82 13.70
CA ASN A 132 2.77 25.17 15.01
C ASN A 132 4.09 25.46 15.73
N LEU A 133 5.22 25.48 15.02
CA LEU A 133 6.53 25.90 15.56
C LEU A 133 6.48 27.36 16.06
N THR A 134 5.92 28.25 15.24
CA THR A 134 5.80 29.67 15.58
C THR A 134 4.89 29.88 16.80
N ARG A 135 3.77 29.15 16.89
CA ARG A 135 2.87 29.18 18.04
C ARG A 135 3.56 28.66 19.31
N ALA A 136 4.31 27.56 19.22
CA ALA A 136 5.05 27.02 20.35
C ALA A 136 6.14 27.98 20.85
N ALA A 137 6.88 28.61 19.92
CA ALA A 137 7.90 29.62 20.25
C ALA A 137 7.29 30.85 20.94
N ASN A 138 6.13 31.34 20.45
CA ASN A 138 5.42 32.47 21.06
C ASN A 138 4.86 32.13 22.45
N ALA A 139 4.28 30.94 22.63
CA ALA A 139 3.78 30.48 23.93
C ALA A 139 4.90 30.36 24.98
N GLN A 140 6.09 29.91 24.57
CA GLN A 140 7.26 29.86 25.43
C GLN A 140 7.76 31.27 25.81
N LYS A 141 7.72 32.20 24.87
CA LYS A 141 8.08 33.61 25.09
C LYS A 141 7.14 34.26 26.12
N ASP A 142 5.84 34.01 26.03
CA ASP A 142 4.84 34.52 26.98
C ASP A 142 5.01 33.90 28.39
N ALA A 143 5.36 32.61 28.47
CA ALA A 143 5.67 31.95 29.74
C ALA A 143 6.95 32.50 30.42
N THR A 144 7.91 32.98 29.63
CA THR A 144 9.16 33.56 30.13
C THR A 144 9.00 35.04 30.53
N VAL A 145 7.97 35.73 30.01
CA VAL A 145 7.66 37.13 30.32
C VAL A 145 6.63 37.26 31.45
N ALA A 146 6.06 36.15 31.94
CA ALA A 146 5.23 36.15 33.14
C ALA A 146 5.99 36.81 34.31
N PRO A 147 5.43 37.83 34.98
CA PRO A 147 6.16 38.56 36.00
C PRO A 147 6.51 37.59 37.13
N VAL A 148 7.81 37.47 37.42
CA VAL A 148 8.30 36.78 38.61
C VAL A 148 7.61 37.44 39.80
N ALA A 149 6.60 36.74 40.36
CA ALA A 149 5.89 37.21 41.54
C ALA A 149 6.94 37.48 42.62
N PRO A 150 6.93 38.66 43.27
CA PRO A 150 7.95 38.99 44.25
C PRO A 150 7.90 37.94 45.36
N ILE A 151 9.01 37.21 45.52
CA ILE A 151 9.21 36.27 46.61
C ILE A 151 9.01 37.06 47.90
N ARG A 152 7.88 36.86 48.58
CA ARG A 152 7.65 37.39 49.92
C ARG A 152 8.62 36.68 50.85
N ALA A 153 9.77 37.30 51.09
CA ALA A 153 10.65 36.95 52.19
C ALA A 153 9.90 37.21 53.51
N ASN A 154 9.27 36.18 54.05
CA ASN A 154 8.69 36.26 55.38
C ASN A 154 9.81 36.07 56.40
N GLY A 155 10.48 37.17 56.73
CA GLY A 155 11.41 37.25 57.85
C GLY A 155 10.67 37.61 59.15
N GLY A 156 10.89 36.83 60.21
CA GLY A 156 10.45 37.12 61.58
C GLY A 156 10.10 35.83 62.32
N ARG A 157 10.97 35.31 63.22
CA ARG A 157 11.03 35.59 64.67
C ARG A 157 9.67 35.26 65.33
N SER A 158 9.52 34.31 66.26
CA SER A 158 10.36 33.88 67.39
C SER A 158 10.07 32.44 67.80
#